data_AF-A0ABC8EI69-F1
#
_entry.id   AF-A0ABC8EI69-F1
#
_cell.length_a   1.000
_cell.length_b   1.000
_cell.length_c   1.000
_cell.angle_alpha   90.00
_cell.angle_beta   90.00
_cell.angle_gamma   90.00
#
_symmetry.space_group_name_H-M   'P 1'
#
loop_
_entity.id
_entity.type
_entity.pdbx_description
1 polymer ?
#
loop_
_entity_poly.entity_id
_entity_poly.type
_entity_poly.pdbx_seq_one_letter_code
_entity_poly.pdbx_strand_id
1 'polypeptide(L)' 'MSKILNKIKNIKRRVLNMFKFNKDSGCTKVWVTLIIGGTYNYDQVPELLNLRECVKEVLIEMGMVESK' A
#
# COMPACT_ATOMS: atom_id res chain seq x y z
N MET A 1 8.37 21.84 27.46
CA MET A 1 8.95 20.58 26.96
C MET A 1 7.96 19.72 26.16
N SER A 2 6.70 19.52 26.60
CA SER A 2 5.73 18.66 25.90
C SER A 2 5.35 19.12 24.48
N LYS A 3 5.26 20.44 24.21
CA LYS A 3 4.92 20.98 22.87
C LYS A 3 5.94 20.58 21.80
N ILE A 4 7.24 20.62 22.12
CA ILE A 4 8.32 20.25 21.19
C ILE A 4 8.29 18.74 20.94
N LEU A 5 8.17 17.93 21.99
CA LEU A 5 8.00 16.48 21.89
C LEU A 5 6.79 16.08 21.03
N ASN A 6 5.65 16.75 21.20
CA ASN A 6 4.46 16.52 20.39
C ASN A 6 4.68 16.92 18.92
N LYS A 7 5.39 18.03 18.66
CA LYS A 7 5.74 18.46 17.30
C LYS A 7 6.64 17.44 16.60
N ILE A 8 7.68 16.94 17.29
CA ILE A 8 8.59 15.90 16.78
C ILE A 8 7.81 14.60 16.48
N LYS A 9 6.95 14.15 17.41
CA LYS A 9 6.10 12.97 17.20
C LYS A 9 5.20 13.12 15.97
N ASN A 10 4.58 14.29 15.80
CA ASN A 10 3.70 14.56 14.66
C ASN A 10 4.45 14.61 13.32
N ILE A 11 5.64 15.19 13.30
CA ILE A 11 6.50 15.21 12.10
C ILE A 11 6.91 13.78 11.74
N LYS A 12 7.41 13.01 12.72
CA LYS A 12 7.81 11.61 12.51
C LYS A 12 6.65 10.77 11.98
N ARG A 13 5.45 10.90 12.55
CA ARG A 13 4.23 10.24 12.08
C ARG A 13 3.90 10.60 10.63
N ARG A 14 3.95 11.89 10.28
CA ARG A 14 3.65 12.36 8.92
C ARG A 14 4.66 11.82 7.91
N VAL A 15 5.95 11.88 8.23
CA VAL A 15 7.01 11.39 7.34
C VAL A 15 6.90 9.87 7.13
N LEU A 16 6.64 9.10 8.19
CA LEU A 16 6.42 7.65 8.08
C LEU A 16 5.20 7.31 7.20
N ASN A 17 4.10 8.05 7.34
CA ASN A 17 2.89 7.80 6.56
C ASN A 17 2.98 8.30 5.10
N MET A 18 3.87 9.26 4.81
CA MET A 18 4.03 9.83 3.46
C MET A 18 4.48 8.78 2.44
N PHE A 19 5.28 7.80 2.86
CA PHE A 19 5.81 6.75 2.00
C PHE A 19 4.94 5.48 1.98
N LYS A 20 3.74 5.52 2.56
CA LYS A 20 2.83 4.37 2.58
C LYS A 20 1.90 4.42 1.36
N PHE A 21 1.88 3.35 0.57
CA PHE A 21 0.88 3.15 -0.48
C PHE A 21 -0.51 2.94 0.12
N ASN A 22 -1.52 3.30 -0.65
CA ASN A 22 -2.92 3.03 -0.33
C ASN A 22 -3.66 2.64 -1.63
N LYS A 23 -4.91 2.19 -1.50
CA LYS A 23 -5.74 1.74 -2.62
C LYS A 23 -5.96 2.80 -3.70
N ASP A 24 -5.90 4.07 -3.33
CA ASP A 24 -6.11 5.19 -4.24
C ASP A 24 -4.83 5.61 -4.98
N SER A 25 -3.66 5.14 -4.53
CA SER A 25 -2.38 5.45 -5.14
C SER A 25 -2.28 4.89 -6.57
N GLY A 26 -1.65 5.66 -7.46
CA GLY A 26 -1.48 5.25 -8.86
C GLY A 26 -0.70 3.94 -8.99
N CYS A 27 0.33 3.73 -8.17
CA CYS A 27 1.13 2.50 -8.21
C CYS A 27 0.30 1.26 -7.85
N THR A 28 -0.51 1.31 -6.79
CA THR A 28 -1.42 0.20 -6.44
C THR A 28 -2.39 -0.09 -7.57
N LYS A 29 -3.03 0.94 -8.15
CA LYS A 29 -4.00 0.78 -9.26
C LYS A 29 -3.37 0.17 -10.51
N VAL A 30 -2.15 0.58 -10.86
CA VAL A 30 -1.42 0.02 -12.01
C VAL A 30 -1.17 -1.47 -11.80
N TRP A 31 -0.67 -1.87 -10.62
CA TRP A 31 -0.44 -3.28 -10.31
C TRP A 31 -1.72 -4.11 -10.34
N VAL A 32 -2.80 -3.63 -9.73
CA VAL A 32 -4.11 -4.30 -9.77
C VAL A 32 -4.58 -4.48 -11.22
N THR A 33 -4.46 -3.44 -12.05
CA THR A 33 -4.86 -3.49 -13.47
C THR A 33 -4.04 -4.52 -14.25
N LEU A 34 -2.71 -4.55 -14.04
CA LEU A 34 -1.83 -5.50 -14.72
C LEU A 34 -2.11 -6.95 -14.31
N ILE A 35 -2.50 -7.17 -13.05
CA ILE A 35 -2.89 -8.50 -12.55
C ILE A 35 -4.22 -8.94 -13.15
N ILE A 36 -5.23 -8.07 -13.13
CA ILE A 36 -6.54 -8.36 -13.74
C ILE A 36 -6.40 -8.60 -15.25
N GLY A 37 -5.50 -7.87 -15.92
CA GLY A 37 -5.17 -8.06 -17.33
C GLY A 37 -4.34 -9.31 -17.62
N GLY A 38 -3.95 -10.09 -16.61
CA GLY A 38 -3.15 -11.32 -16.77
C GLY A 38 -1.70 -11.09 -17.19
N THR A 39 -1.21 -9.84 -17.15
CA THR A 39 0.20 -9.53 -17.47
C THR A 39 1.15 -9.99 -16.38
N TYR A 40 0.70 -9.89 -15.12
CA TYR A 40 1.45 -10.35 -13.95
C TYR A 40 0.55 -11.14 -13.01
N ASN A 41 1.15 -12.02 -12.23
CA ASN A 41 0.52 -12.65 -11.08
C ASN A 41 0.80 -11.84 -9.80
N TYR A 42 -0.02 -12.04 -8.77
CA TYR A 42 0.12 -11.34 -7.49
C TYR A 42 1.48 -11.58 -6.81
N ASP A 43 2.06 -12.76 -6.94
CA ASP A 43 3.38 -13.12 -6.41
C ASP A 43 4.54 -12.36 -7.09
N GLN A 44 4.29 -11.68 -8.21
CA GLN A 44 5.26 -10.84 -8.91
C GLN A 44 5.23 -9.37 -8.46
N VAL A 45 4.25 -8.96 -7.64
CA VAL A 45 4.22 -7.62 -7.04
C VAL A 45 5.44 -7.48 -6.12
N PRO A 46 6.29 -6.44 -6.25
CA PRO A 46 7.50 -6.31 -5.44
C PRO A 46 7.19 -6.05 -3.96
N GLU A 47 8.06 -6.53 -3.07
CA GLU A 47 8.05 -6.24 -1.62
C GLU A 47 8.58 -4.82 -1.34
N LEU A 48 7.90 -3.82 -1.90
CA LEU A 48 8.24 -2.41 -1.77
C LEU A 48 7.35 -1.74 -0.72
N LEU A 49 7.93 -1.39 0.42
CA LEU A 49 7.24 -0.72 1.53
C LEU A 49 6.01 -1.54 1.97
N ASN A 50 4.80 -1.10 1.63
CA ASN A 50 3.56 -1.84 1.88
C ASN A 50 2.75 -2.11 0.60
N LEU A 51 3.39 -2.02 -0.58
CA LEU A 51 2.72 -2.11 -1.87
C LEU A 51 2.05 -3.48 -2.07
N ARG A 52 2.78 -4.57 -1.80
CA ARG A 52 2.29 -5.93 -1.99
C ARG A 52 1.06 -6.19 -1.11
N GLU A 53 1.10 -5.81 0.15
CA GLU A 53 -0.06 -5.93 1.04
C GLU A 53 -1.24 -5.10 0.54
N CYS A 54 -1.00 -3.85 0.12
CA CYS A 54 -2.06 -2.98 -0.36
C CYS A 54 -2.71 -3.51 -1.66
N VAL A 55 -1.93 -4.07 -2.58
CA VAL A 55 -2.46 -4.74 -3.78
C VAL A 55 -3.27 -5.97 -3.39
N LYS A 56 -2.80 -6.78 -2.41
CA LYS A 56 -3.55 -7.93 -1.89
C LYS A 56 -4.91 -7.53 -1.34
N GLU A 57 -4.96 -6.47 -0.53
CA GLU A 57 -6.20 -5.93 0.05
C GLU A 57 -7.22 -5.59 -1.05
N VAL A 58 -6.78 -4.86 -2.09
CA VAL A 58 -7.67 -4.51 -3.21
C VAL A 58 -8.14 -5.74 -3.98
N LEU A 59 -7.25 -6.70 -4.25
CA LEU A 59 -7.63 -7.93 -4.94
C LEU A 59 -8.63 -8.78 -4.13
N ILE A 60 -8.51 -8.80 -2.80
CA ILE A 60 -9.50 -9.43 -1.90
C ILE A 60 -10.82 -8.68 -1.95
N GLU A 61 -10.82 -7.34 -1.87
CA GLU A 61 -12.04 -6.51 -2.01
C GLU A 61 -12.76 -6.75 -3.35
N MET A 62 -12.00 -7.07 -4.41
CA MET A 62 -12.53 -7.41 -5.73
C MET A 62 -12.92 -8.89 -5.88
N GLY A 63 -12.72 -9.75 -4.88
CA GLY A 63 -13.02 -11.17 -4.94
C GLY A 63 -12.08 -12.00 -5.82
N MET A 64 -10.89 -11.48 -6.15
CA MET A 64 -9.90 -12.13 -7.02
C MET A 64 -8.96 -13.07 -6.25
N VAL A 65 -8.79 -12.84 -4.95
CA VAL A 65 -7.90 -13.61 -4.07
C VAL A 65 -8.62 -13.89 -2.74
N GLU A 66 -8.45 -15.08 -2.19
CA GLU A 66 -9.02 -15.44 -0.87
C GLU A 66 -8.25 -14.77 0.28
N SER A 67 -8.99 -14.33 1.31
CA SER A 67 -8.41 -13.93 2.58
C SER A 67 -7.96 -15.20 3.34
N LYS A 68 -6.68 -15.53 3.23
CA LYS A 68 -6.02 -16.47 4.15
C LYS A 68 -5.59 -15.77 5.43
#